data_AF-A0A7V9PBK5-F1
#
_entry.id   AF-A0A7V9PBK5-F1
#
_cell.length_a   1.000
_cell.length_b   1.000
_cell.length_c   1.000
_cell.angle_alpha   90.00
_cell.angle_beta   90.00
_cell.angle_gamma   90.00
#
_symmetry.space_group_name_H-M   'P 1'
#
loop_
_entity.id
_entity.type
_entity.pdbx_description
1 polymer ?
#
loop_
_entity_poly.entity_id
_entity_poly.type
_entity_poly.pdbx_seq_one_letter_code
_entity_poly.pdbx_strand_id
1 'polypeptide(L)'
;RFSLTPTCAANLLGIVPDDAFAKGNYEAAKLAFKPLAEKLGVSVEEAARKVLEISCKKVEKQIEELIAEYNLDRATVELVGGGGGAASLILFTGTLMNLPARLAKKAEVISTIGVALAMVRDTVERNIANPTPEQILQVRREASDAVIKIGALPESVEVQIEVDTRRSIVRATAFGTTELKQKDDSTKVGGFEGANIAAARSLKTDESNVVLSAETDGFYVFTQEILTKTFLGLFTNKRLAVRVVDKTGVVRLQRSNSEVHPTTVENTARELEAVINKLTDFGDAGRALPDVHLLVGARIVNLSGLAELEQVIALAKTELENSAASEKIVVIASPK
;
A
#
# COMPACT_ATOMS: atom_id res chain seq x y z
N ARG A 1 -6.33 -3.09 45.76
CA ARG A 1 -7.05 -3.60 44.57
C ARG A 1 -6.33 -3.05 43.34
N PHE A 2 -6.00 -3.90 42.38
CA PHE A 2 -5.37 -3.51 41.12
C PHE A 2 -6.14 -4.14 39.96
N SER A 3 -5.97 -3.60 38.75
CA SER A 3 -6.56 -4.15 37.53
C SER A 3 -5.45 -4.53 36.57
N LEU A 4 -5.50 -5.75 36.04
CA LEU A 4 -4.57 -6.21 35.03
C LEU A 4 -5.01 -5.67 33.66
N THR A 5 -4.05 -5.24 32.86
CA THR A 5 -4.30 -4.72 31.51
C THR A 5 -3.44 -5.45 30.48
N PRO A 6 -3.82 -5.42 29.19
CA PRO A 6 -2.97 -5.92 28.11
C PRO A 6 -1.59 -5.25 28.09
N THR A 7 -1.49 -3.96 28.44
CA THR A 7 -0.20 -3.26 28.55
C THR A 7 0.68 -3.84 29.65
N CYS A 8 0.10 -4.23 30.80
CA CYS A 8 0.85 -4.92 31.84
C CYS A 8 1.37 -6.28 31.36
N ALA A 9 0.54 -7.05 30.65
CA ALA A 9 0.95 -8.32 30.06
C ALA A 9 2.08 -8.16 29.03
N ALA A 10 1.98 -7.16 28.14
CA ALA A 10 3.00 -6.89 27.13
C ALA A 10 4.35 -6.49 27.73
N ASN A 11 4.33 -5.67 28.78
CA ASN A 11 5.55 -5.31 29.52
C ASN A 11 6.16 -6.51 30.26
N LEU A 12 5.32 -7.35 30.88
CA LEU A 12 5.76 -8.58 31.54
C LEU A 12 6.40 -9.58 30.56
N LEU A 13 5.95 -9.62 29.31
CA LEU A 13 6.55 -10.46 28.26
C LEU A 13 7.74 -9.79 27.54
N GLY A 14 8.11 -8.56 27.91
CA GLY A 14 9.22 -7.84 27.26
C GLY A 14 8.93 -7.41 25.81
N ILE A 15 7.66 -7.34 25.41
CA ILE A 15 7.25 -7.01 24.03
C ILE A 15 7.38 -5.49 23.78
N VAL A 16 7.12 -4.68 24.81
CA VAL A 16 7.08 -3.22 24.69
C VAL A 16 8.50 -2.66 24.60
N PRO A 17 8.86 -1.94 23.51
CA PRO A 17 10.16 -1.29 23.37
C PRO A 17 10.45 -0.31 24.51
N ASP A 18 11.71 -0.11 24.85
CA ASP A 18 12.14 0.73 25.98
C ASP A 18 11.81 2.21 25.79
N ASP A 19 11.80 2.69 24.56
CA ASP A 19 11.48 4.06 24.17
C ASP A 19 9.99 4.29 23.92
N ALA A 20 9.16 3.24 23.96
CA ALA A 20 7.73 3.37 23.70
C ALA A 20 7.01 4.01 24.88
N PHE A 21 6.03 4.87 24.59
CA PHE A 21 5.16 5.50 25.61
C PHE A 21 4.48 4.47 26.54
N ALA A 22 4.20 3.26 26.04
CA ALA A 22 3.57 2.19 26.82
C ALA A 22 4.52 1.45 27.77
N LYS A 23 5.82 1.81 27.80
CA LYS A 23 6.81 1.14 28.64
C LYS A 23 6.44 1.31 30.11
N GLY A 24 6.36 0.18 30.79
CA GLY A 24 5.99 0.07 32.19
C GLY A 24 7.03 -0.71 32.99
N ASN A 25 6.76 -0.83 34.29
CA ASN A 25 7.65 -1.54 35.20
C ASN A 25 7.39 -3.06 35.14
N TYR A 26 8.39 -3.83 34.70
CA TYR A 26 8.32 -5.29 34.59
C TYR A 26 8.02 -5.97 35.95
N GLU A 27 8.72 -5.59 37.02
CA GLU A 27 8.56 -6.21 38.34
C GLU A 27 7.16 -5.98 38.93
N ALA A 28 6.62 -4.77 38.74
CA ALA A 28 5.26 -4.44 39.14
C ALA A 28 4.23 -5.29 38.37
N ALA A 29 4.40 -5.46 37.06
CA ALA A 29 3.54 -6.30 36.25
C ALA A 29 3.65 -7.78 36.68
N LYS A 30 4.87 -8.28 36.90
CA LYS A 30 5.12 -9.65 37.39
C LYS A 30 4.41 -9.92 38.71
N LEU A 31 4.56 -9.02 39.67
CA LEU A 31 3.92 -9.13 40.98
C LEU A 31 2.38 -9.12 40.86
N ALA A 32 1.84 -8.22 40.03
CA ALA A 32 0.41 -8.10 39.81
C ALA A 32 -0.20 -9.34 39.13
N PHE A 33 0.54 -10.02 38.25
CA PHE A 33 0.04 -11.21 37.54
C PHE A 33 0.08 -12.49 38.38
N LYS A 34 0.86 -12.57 39.47
CA LYS A 34 0.96 -13.78 40.32
C LYS A 34 -0.40 -14.35 40.75
N PRO A 35 -1.36 -13.56 41.29
CA PRO A 35 -2.63 -14.11 41.75
C PRO A 35 -3.48 -14.69 40.61
N LEU A 36 -3.38 -14.13 39.41
CA LEU A 36 -4.06 -14.68 38.23
C LEU A 36 -3.42 -16.00 37.81
N ALA A 37 -2.09 -16.05 37.78
CA ALA A 37 -1.33 -17.24 37.42
C ALA A 37 -1.60 -18.41 38.38
N GLU A 38 -1.57 -18.14 39.69
CA GLU A 38 -1.89 -19.11 40.74
C GLU A 38 -3.31 -19.66 40.58
N LYS A 39 -4.29 -18.77 40.33
CA LYS A 39 -5.69 -19.18 40.14
C LYS A 39 -5.90 -20.03 38.88
N LEU A 40 -5.09 -19.81 37.84
CA LEU A 40 -5.14 -20.56 36.58
C LEU A 40 -4.26 -21.82 36.59
N GLY A 41 -3.40 -22.00 37.59
CA GLY A 41 -2.45 -23.12 37.65
C GLY A 41 -1.36 -23.05 36.57
N VAL A 42 -0.95 -21.85 36.14
CA VAL A 42 0.06 -21.62 35.09
C VAL A 42 1.16 -20.68 35.56
N SER A 43 2.22 -20.50 34.77
CA SER A 43 3.24 -19.49 35.08
C SER A 43 2.71 -18.06 34.88
N VAL A 44 3.40 -17.08 35.48
CA VAL A 44 3.07 -15.66 35.35
C VAL A 44 3.12 -15.20 33.88
N GLU A 45 4.12 -15.68 33.13
CA GLU A 45 4.30 -15.42 31.71
C GLU A 45 3.19 -16.05 30.87
N GLU A 46 2.76 -17.28 31.20
CA GLU A 46 1.66 -17.94 30.49
C GLU A 46 0.32 -17.24 30.77
N ALA A 47 0.07 -16.77 32.00
CA ALA A 47 -1.10 -15.96 32.31
C ALA A 47 -1.11 -14.64 31.51
N ALA A 48 0.03 -13.97 31.40
CA ALA A 48 0.19 -12.76 30.58
C ALA A 48 -0.04 -13.03 29.09
N ARG A 49 0.51 -14.14 28.57
CA ARG A 49 0.31 -14.57 27.18
C ARG A 49 -1.17 -14.80 26.88
N LYS A 50 -1.89 -15.54 27.73
CA LYS A 50 -3.34 -15.76 27.58
C LYS A 50 -4.14 -14.46 27.55
N VAL A 51 -3.81 -13.48 28.40
CA VAL A 51 -4.45 -12.16 28.40
C VAL A 51 -4.24 -11.44 27.06
N LEU A 52 -3.03 -11.47 26.53
CA LEU A 52 -2.73 -10.88 25.22
C LEU A 52 -3.39 -11.63 24.07
N GLU A 53 -3.38 -12.95 24.05
CA GLU A 53 -4.06 -13.75 23.03
C GLU A 53 -5.55 -13.42 22.97
N ILE A 54 -6.24 -13.39 24.11
CA ILE A 54 -7.67 -13.03 24.17
C ILE A 54 -7.90 -11.61 23.66
N SER A 55 -7.01 -10.67 24.01
CA SER A 55 -7.14 -9.27 23.61
C SER A 55 -6.87 -9.08 22.10
N CYS A 56 -5.81 -9.71 21.60
CA CYS A 56 -5.34 -9.57 20.22
C CYS A 56 -6.19 -10.37 19.23
N LYS A 57 -6.86 -11.45 19.64
CA LYS A 57 -7.86 -12.16 18.81
C LYS A 57 -9.00 -11.27 18.34
N LYS A 58 -9.34 -10.22 19.11
CA LYS A 58 -10.31 -9.21 18.67
C LYS A 58 -9.73 -8.45 17.49
N VAL A 59 -8.54 -7.88 17.67
CA VAL A 59 -7.80 -7.11 16.67
C VAL A 59 -7.54 -7.93 15.40
N GLU A 60 -7.12 -9.19 15.54
CA GLU A 60 -6.92 -10.16 14.45
C GLU A 60 -8.17 -10.28 13.59
N LYS A 61 -9.35 -10.46 14.21
CA LYS A 61 -10.62 -10.54 13.49
C LYS A 61 -10.86 -9.30 12.61
N GLN A 62 -10.63 -8.09 13.14
CA GLN A 62 -10.80 -6.87 12.36
C GLN A 62 -9.78 -6.79 11.21
N ILE A 63 -8.54 -7.22 11.43
CA ILE A 63 -7.52 -7.23 10.38
C ILE A 63 -7.90 -8.21 9.27
N GLU A 64 -8.36 -9.42 9.59
CA GLU A 64 -8.81 -10.38 8.58
C GLU A 64 -10.03 -9.87 7.78
N GLU A 65 -10.98 -9.20 8.45
CA GLU A 65 -12.12 -8.55 7.79
C GLU A 65 -11.65 -7.49 6.78
N LEU A 66 -10.69 -6.63 7.16
CA LEU A 66 -10.13 -5.61 6.26
C LEU A 66 -9.33 -6.21 5.11
N ILE A 67 -8.54 -7.27 5.35
CA ILE A 67 -7.81 -7.98 4.30
C ILE A 67 -8.79 -8.54 3.26
N ALA A 68 -9.90 -9.14 3.71
CA ALA A 68 -10.93 -9.66 2.83
C ALA A 68 -11.70 -8.55 2.11
N GLU A 69 -12.16 -7.53 2.82
CA GLU A 69 -12.96 -6.42 2.27
C GLU A 69 -12.22 -5.69 1.15
N TYR A 70 -10.93 -5.42 1.34
CA TYR A 70 -10.10 -4.72 0.35
C TYR A 70 -9.36 -5.66 -0.61
N ASN A 71 -9.64 -6.97 -0.58
CA ASN A 71 -8.96 -7.98 -1.39
C ASN A 71 -7.43 -7.85 -1.36
N LEU A 72 -6.87 -7.60 -0.18
CA LEU A 72 -5.43 -7.40 -0.02
C LEU A 72 -4.70 -8.73 -0.16
N ASP A 73 -3.64 -8.76 -0.96
CA ASP A 73 -2.71 -9.90 -0.92
C ASP A 73 -2.01 -9.89 0.44
N ARG A 74 -2.33 -10.88 1.29
CA ARG A 74 -1.74 -11.09 2.61
C ARG A 74 -0.21 -11.06 2.59
N ALA A 75 0.42 -11.49 1.49
CA ALA A 75 1.87 -11.45 1.34
C ALA A 75 2.43 -10.02 1.40
N THR A 76 1.64 -9.01 1.03
CA THR A 76 2.01 -7.59 1.02
C THR A 76 1.62 -6.83 2.30
N VAL A 77 0.85 -7.47 3.19
CA VAL A 77 0.38 -6.84 4.43
C VAL A 77 1.51 -6.73 5.46
N GLU A 78 1.61 -5.54 6.08
CA GLU A 78 2.40 -5.20 7.26
C GLU A 78 1.49 -4.44 8.24
N LEU A 79 1.58 -4.77 9.53
CA LEU A 79 0.86 -4.06 10.59
C LEU A 79 1.70 -2.87 11.09
N VAL A 80 1.18 -1.66 10.95
CA VAL A 80 1.84 -0.45 11.45
C VAL A 80 1.04 0.12 12.62
N GLY A 81 1.60 0.02 13.82
CA GLY A 81 0.97 0.45 15.05
C GLY A 81 1.05 1.96 15.27
N GLY A 82 -0.11 2.60 15.40
CA GLY A 82 -0.26 4.01 15.78
C GLY A 82 -1.02 4.18 17.10
N GLY A 83 -0.76 5.27 17.81
CA GLY A 83 -1.33 5.57 19.12
C GLY A 83 -0.59 4.93 20.29
N GLY A 84 -0.84 5.43 21.50
CA GLY A 84 -0.11 5.00 22.71
C GLY A 84 -0.30 3.52 23.10
N GLY A 85 -1.42 2.90 22.70
CA GLY A 85 -1.70 1.48 22.97
C GLY A 85 -1.09 0.51 21.97
N ALA A 86 -0.54 0.99 20.84
CA ALA A 86 -0.08 0.12 19.76
C ALA A 86 1.09 -0.78 20.17
N ALA A 87 2.02 -0.26 20.97
CA ALA A 87 3.17 -1.02 21.47
C ALA A 87 2.77 -2.26 22.30
N SER A 88 1.59 -2.23 22.93
CA SER A 88 1.09 -3.34 23.74
C SER A 88 0.42 -4.44 22.92
N LEU A 89 -0.21 -4.10 21.79
CA LEU A 89 -1.11 -5.02 21.06
C LEU A 89 -0.59 -5.38 19.67
N ILE A 90 -0.09 -4.42 18.91
CA ILE A 90 0.17 -4.59 17.47
C ILE A 90 1.36 -5.51 17.22
N LEU A 91 2.44 -5.40 18.02
CA LEU A 91 3.61 -6.27 17.88
C LEU A 91 3.28 -7.73 18.19
N PHE A 92 2.46 -7.96 19.24
CA PHE A 92 1.99 -9.30 19.58
C PHE A 92 0.99 -9.84 18.54
N THR A 93 0.09 -8.98 18.04
CA THR A 93 -0.87 -9.34 16.98
C THR A 93 -0.14 -9.74 15.70
N GLY A 94 0.92 -9.03 15.30
CA GLY A 94 1.76 -9.43 14.16
C GLY A 94 2.36 -10.81 14.34
N THR A 95 2.88 -11.10 15.53
CA THR A 95 3.39 -12.44 15.87
C THR A 95 2.29 -13.50 15.78
N LEU A 96 1.11 -13.22 16.34
CA LEU A 96 -0.04 -14.13 16.33
C LEU A 96 -0.52 -14.46 14.91
N MET A 97 -0.54 -13.45 14.03
CA MET A 97 -1.03 -13.56 12.66
C MET A 97 0.05 -13.98 11.65
N ASN A 98 1.31 -14.13 12.09
CA ASN A 98 2.48 -14.28 11.24
C ASN A 98 2.59 -13.17 10.18
N LEU A 99 2.36 -11.92 10.60
CA LEU A 99 2.48 -10.72 9.80
C LEU A 99 3.62 -9.84 10.34
N PRO A 100 4.42 -9.19 9.47
CA PRO A 100 5.36 -8.18 9.93
C PRO A 100 4.61 -7.08 10.69
N ALA A 101 5.17 -6.64 11.81
CA ALA A 101 4.60 -5.58 12.61
C ALA A 101 5.67 -4.63 13.11
N ARG A 102 5.36 -3.34 13.11
CA ARG A 102 6.22 -2.29 13.65
C ARG A 102 5.39 -1.14 14.20
N LEU A 103 6.02 -0.28 14.97
CA LEU A 103 5.42 0.98 15.41
C LEU A 103 5.70 2.08 14.38
N ALA A 104 4.72 2.97 14.21
CA ALA A 104 4.94 4.21 13.46
C ALA A 104 5.94 5.10 14.21
N LYS A 105 6.73 5.88 13.47
CA LYS A 105 7.54 6.94 14.07
C LYS A 105 6.60 7.98 14.70
N LYS A 106 6.85 8.36 15.95
CA LYS A 106 5.96 9.25 16.72
C LYS A 106 4.52 8.69 16.83
N ALA A 107 4.40 7.37 17.06
CA ALA A 107 3.12 6.66 17.10
C ALA A 107 2.08 7.35 18.01
N GLU A 108 2.51 7.88 19.14
CA GLU A 108 1.69 8.54 20.15
C GLU A 108 0.97 9.80 19.66
N VAL A 109 1.51 10.50 18.66
CA VAL A 109 0.92 11.71 18.05
C VAL A 109 0.50 11.52 16.59
N ILE A 110 0.43 10.27 16.12
CA ILE A 110 0.17 9.96 14.71
C ILE A 110 -1.17 10.53 14.21
N SER A 111 -2.19 10.59 15.08
CA SER A 111 -3.49 11.16 14.73
C SER A 111 -3.40 12.65 14.44
N THR A 112 -2.60 13.40 15.20
CA THR A 112 -2.38 14.83 14.98
C THR A 112 -1.59 15.07 13.69
N ILE A 113 -0.58 14.24 13.43
CA ILE A 113 0.17 14.25 12.17
C ILE A 113 -0.78 13.96 10.99
N GLY A 114 -1.66 12.97 11.12
CA GLY A 114 -2.63 12.61 10.09
C GLY A 114 -3.58 13.76 9.74
N VAL A 115 -4.06 14.51 10.73
CA VAL A 115 -4.86 15.73 10.49
C VAL A 115 -4.05 16.81 9.79
N ALA A 116 -2.80 17.04 10.22
CA ALA A 116 -1.93 18.04 9.61
C ALA A 116 -1.55 17.70 8.16
N LEU A 117 -1.45 16.41 7.82
CA LEU A 117 -1.11 15.90 6.49
C LEU A 117 -2.32 15.50 5.66
N ALA A 118 -3.54 15.78 6.13
CA ALA A 118 -4.75 15.33 5.48
C ALA A 118 -4.83 15.86 4.04
N MET A 119 -5.00 14.94 3.10
CA MET A 119 -5.24 15.27 1.70
C MET A 119 -6.73 15.58 1.52
N VAL A 120 -7.02 16.55 0.67
CA VAL A 120 -8.39 16.75 0.21
C VAL A 120 -8.73 15.65 -0.79
N ARG A 121 -9.95 15.13 -0.70
CA ARG A 121 -10.47 14.08 -1.57
C ARG A 121 -11.87 14.44 -1.99
N ASP A 122 -12.18 14.27 -3.26
CA ASP A 122 -13.55 14.32 -3.76
C ASP A 122 -13.80 13.19 -4.78
N THR A 123 -15.06 12.82 -4.97
CA THR A 123 -15.47 11.80 -5.94
C THR A 123 -16.62 12.31 -6.78
N VAL A 124 -16.39 12.35 -8.09
CA VAL A 124 -17.39 12.71 -9.09
C VAL A 124 -17.86 11.43 -9.77
N GLU A 125 -19.17 11.23 -9.78
CA GLU A 125 -19.80 10.09 -10.45
C GLU A 125 -20.77 10.60 -11.53
N ARG A 126 -20.73 9.97 -12.70
CA ARG A 126 -21.61 10.26 -13.84
C ARG A 126 -22.21 8.98 -14.38
N ASN A 127 -23.50 9.01 -14.69
CA ASN A 127 -24.16 7.91 -15.38
C ASN A 127 -23.99 8.09 -16.89
N ILE A 128 -23.14 7.27 -17.50
CA ILE A 128 -22.77 7.34 -18.92
C ILE A 128 -22.75 5.91 -19.46
N ALA A 129 -23.69 5.59 -20.35
CA ALA A 129 -23.69 4.33 -21.07
C ALA A 129 -22.59 4.36 -22.15
N ASN A 130 -21.73 3.34 -22.17
CA ASN A 130 -20.62 3.20 -23.14
C ASN A 130 -19.78 4.50 -23.27
N PRO A 131 -19.06 4.90 -22.21
CA PRO A 131 -18.40 6.19 -22.16
C PRO A 131 -17.27 6.32 -23.19
N THR A 132 -17.26 7.43 -23.93
CA THR A 132 -16.15 7.77 -24.84
C THR A 132 -14.93 8.25 -24.04
N PRO A 133 -13.71 8.19 -24.62
CA PRO A 133 -12.52 8.74 -23.98
C PRO A 133 -12.67 10.21 -23.56
N GLU A 134 -13.31 11.05 -24.39
CA GLU A 134 -13.53 12.46 -24.10
C GLU A 134 -14.44 12.66 -22.88
N GLN A 135 -15.48 11.83 -22.76
CA GLN A 135 -16.38 11.85 -21.61
C GLN A 135 -15.64 11.44 -20.34
N ILE A 136 -14.80 10.41 -20.40
CA ILE A 136 -13.97 9.98 -19.26
C ILE A 136 -13.02 11.11 -18.82
N LEU A 137 -12.35 11.74 -19.79
CA LEU A 137 -11.47 12.89 -19.53
C LEU A 137 -12.23 14.10 -18.97
N GLN A 138 -13.51 14.27 -19.32
CA GLN A 138 -14.36 15.28 -18.71
C GLN A 138 -14.64 14.98 -17.23
N VAL A 139 -15.07 13.75 -16.89
CA VAL A 139 -15.30 13.36 -15.47
C VAL A 139 -14.01 13.50 -14.66
N ARG A 140 -12.86 13.11 -15.24
CA ARG A 140 -11.53 13.31 -14.63
C ARG A 140 -11.26 14.76 -14.30
N ARG A 141 -11.50 15.67 -15.25
CA ARG A 141 -11.31 17.13 -15.06
C ARG A 141 -12.24 17.67 -13.98
N GLU A 142 -13.51 17.28 -14.00
CA GLU A 142 -14.49 17.67 -12.97
C GLU A 142 -14.03 17.26 -11.56
N ALA A 143 -13.50 16.04 -11.39
CA ALA A 143 -12.98 15.60 -10.11
C ALA A 143 -11.71 16.36 -9.69
N SER A 144 -10.80 16.62 -10.63
CA SER A 144 -9.60 17.44 -10.40
C SER A 144 -9.96 18.86 -9.95
N ASP A 145 -10.87 19.51 -10.66
CA ASP A 145 -11.31 20.87 -10.34
C ASP A 145 -12.00 20.94 -8.97
N ALA A 146 -12.74 19.89 -8.60
CA ALA A 146 -13.41 19.80 -7.31
C ALA A 146 -12.41 19.80 -6.14
N VAL A 147 -11.32 19.02 -6.23
CA VAL A 147 -10.29 19.01 -5.18
C VAL A 147 -9.45 20.29 -5.15
N ILE A 148 -9.17 20.90 -6.31
CA ILE A 148 -8.47 22.19 -6.40
C ILE A 148 -9.31 23.28 -5.72
N LYS A 149 -10.63 23.29 -5.96
CA LYS A 149 -11.56 24.25 -5.37
C LYS A 149 -11.59 24.21 -3.84
N ILE A 150 -11.35 23.05 -3.24
CA ILE A 150 -11.30 22.87 -1.78
C ILE A 150 -9.88 22.98 -1.20
N GLY A 151 -8.90 23.39 -2.02
CA GLY A 151 -7.56 23.78 -1.57
C GLY A 151 -6.43 22.81 -1.93
N ALA A 152 -6.64 21.85 -2.84
CA ALA A 152 -5.53 21.08 -3.40
C ALA A 152 -4.61 21.98 -4.25
N LEU A 153 -3.31 21.80 -4.08
CA LEU A 153 -2.31 22.27 -5.03
C LEU A 153 -2.47 21.50 -6.35
N PRO A 154 -2.68 22.18 -7.50
CA PRO A 154 -2.91 21.52 -8.79
C PRO A 154 -1.86 20.47 -9.17
N GLU A 155 -0.58 20.74 -8.88
CA GLU A 155 0.54 19.85 -9.15
C GLU A 155 0.54 18.57 -8.29
N SER A 156 -0.21 18.56 -7.20
CA SER A 156 -0.33 17.42 -6.29
C SER A 156 -1.58 16.57 -6.53
N VAL A 157 -2.41 16.95 -7.51
CA VAL A 157 -3.68 16.26 -7.77
C VAL A 157 -3.44 14.95 -8.52
N GLU A 158 -3.92 13.86 -7.94
CA GLU A 158 -3.99 12.54 -8.56
C GLU A 158 -5.46 12.14 -8.72
N VAL A 159 -5.82 11.57 -9.87
CA VAL A 159 -7.20 11.14 -10.16
C VAL A 159 -7.22 9.66 -10.53
N GLN A 160 -8.04 8.89 -9.83
CA GLN A 160 -8.34 7.49 -10.15
C GLN A 160 -9.69 7.41 -10.86
N ILE A 161 -9.74 6.69 -11.98
CA ILE A 161 -10.96 6.49 -12.77
C ILE A 161 -11.38 5.03 -12.71
N GLU A 162 -12.67 4.79 -12.51
CA GLU A 162 -13.31 3.48 -12.56
C GLU A 162 -14.51 3.55 -13.51
N VAL A 163 -14.59 2.60 -14.44
CA VAL A 163 -15.70 2.47 -15.39
C VAL A 163 -16.44 1.16 -15.14
N ASP A 164 -17.66 1.26 -14.62
CA ASP A 164 -18.59 0.13 -14.49
C ASP A 164 -19.58 0.17 -15.67
N THR A 165 -19.29 -0.61 -16.70
CA THR A 165 -20.13 -0.72 -17.90
C THR A 165 -21.48 -1.37 -17.62
N ARG A 166 -21.61 -2.20 -16.56
CA ARG A 166 -22.87 -2.87 -16.22
C ARG A 166 -23.85 -1.92 -15.55
N ARG A 167 -23.32 -1.00 -14.74
CA ARG A 167 -24.11 0.04 -14.06
C ARG A 167 -24.16 1.36 -14.85
N SER A 168 -23.45 1.45 -15.97
CA SER A 168 -23.27 2.67 -16.76
C SER A 168 -22.71 3.81 -15.90
N ILE A 169 -21.71 3.52 -15.06
CA ILE A 169 -21.13 4.47 -14.12
C ILE A 169 -19.69 4.76 -14.52
N VAL A 170 -19.35 6.04 -14.63
CA VAL A 170 -17.97 6.53 -14.62
C VAL A 170 -17.74 7.26 -13.31
N ARG A 171 -16.80 6.76 -12.51
CA ARG A 171 -16.40 7.34 -11.23
C ARG A 171 -14.98 7.87 -11.33
N ALA A 172 -14.78 9.13 -10.99
CA ALA A 172 -13.46 9.73 -10.84
C ALA A 172 -13.28 10.17 -9.39
N THR A 173 -12.30 9.58 -8.70
CA THR A 173 -11.90 9.98 -7.36
C THR A 173 -10.59 10.74 -7.44
N ALA A 174 -10.61 12.02 -7.07
CA ALA A 174 -9.44 12.87 -7.04
C ALA A 174 -8.95 13.09 -5.61
N PHE A 175 -7.63 13.27 -5.45
CA PHE A 175 -6.97 13.57 -4.18
C PHE A 175 -5.88 14.60 -4.40
N GLY A 176 -5.64 15.48 -3.43
CA GLY A 176 -4.55 16.44 -3.51
C GLY A 176 -4.11 16.95 -2.15
N THR A 177 -2.94 17.57 -2.12
CA THR A 177 -2.32 18.11 -0.90
C THR A 177 -2.51 19.61 -0.80
N THR A 178 -2.59 20.16 0.40
CA THR A 178 -2.71 21.60 0.64
C THR A 178 -1.34 22.26 0.84
N GLU A 179 -1.23 23.59 0.65
CA GLU A 179 0.01 24.36 0.78
C GLU A 179 0.76 24.18 2.12
N LEU A 180 0.03 23.92 3.21
CA LEU A 180 0.61 23.65 4.53
C LEU A 180 1.60 22.47 4.53
N LYS A 181 1.51 21.57 3.54
CA LYS A 181 2.37 20.40 3.38
C LYS A 181 3.74 20.70 2.75
N GLN A 182 3.91 21.82 2.04
CA GLN A 182 5.11 22.02 1.21
C GLN A 182 6.42 22.33 1.98
N LYS A 183 6.37 22.47 3.32
CA LYS A 183 7.54 22.90 4.12
C LYS A 183 8.45 21.79 4.68
N ASP A 184 8.20 20.52 4.39
CA ASP A 184 9.01 19.41 4.94
C ASP A 184 9.84 18.67 3.87
N ASP A 185 10.42 19.41 2.92
CA ASP A 185 11.23 18.86 1.82
C ASP A 185 12.69 18.53 2.22
N SER A 186 12.92 18.19 3.50
CA SER A 186 14.25 17.94 4.05
C SER A 186 14.39 16.56 4.70
N THR A 187 13.98 15.51 4.00
CA THR A 187 14.44 14.16 4.34
C THR A 187 14.71 13.33 3.09
N LYS A 188 15.81 13.64 2.40
CA LYS A 188 16.53 12.70 1.52
C LYS A 188 17.09 11.56 2.36
N VAL A 189 16.25 10.71 2.93
CA VAL A 189 16.74 9.59 3.75
C VAL A 189 16.87 8.38 2.85
N GLY A 190 18.08 8.23 2.29
CA GLY A 190 18.62 6.93 1.92
C GLY A 190 19.11 6.76 0.50
N GLY A 191 18.72 7.61 -0.46
CA GLY A 191 19.13 7.45 -1.86
C GLY A 191 18.78 6.05 -2.40
N PHE A 192 19.63 5.47 -3.24
CA PHE A 192 19.43 4.11 -3.76
C PHE A 192 19.47 3.04 -2.64
N GLU A 193 20.39 3.16 -1.69
CA GLU A 193 20.58 2.18 -0.61
C GLU A 193 19.35 2.08 0.29
N GLY A 194 18.82 3.22 0.76
CA GLY A 194 17.60 3.24 1.55
C GLY A 194 16.37 2.78 0.77
N ALA A 195 16.31 3.05 -0.54
CA ALA A 195 15.25 2.54 -1.39
C ALA A 195 15.34 1.01 -1.55
N ASN A 196 16.54 0.46 -1.68
CA ASN A 196 16.77 -0.99 -1.73
C ASN A 196 16.38 -1.67 -0.42
N ILE A 197 16.81 -1.13 0.73
CA ILE A 197 16.41 -1.60 2.07
C ILE A 197 14.88 -1.59 2.21
N ALA A 198 14.22 -0.51 1.77
CA ALA A 198 12.77 -0.40 1.84
C ALA A 198 12.07 -1.44 0.95
N ALA A 199 12.58 -1.68 -0.26
CA ALA A 199 12.08 -2.70 -1.18
C ALA A 199 12.25 -4.11 -0.61
N ALA A 200 13.45 -4.45 -0.13
CA ALA A 200 13.79 -5.75 0.46
C ALA A 200 12.91 -6.06 1.68
N ARG A 201 12.75 -5.09 2.59
CA ARG A 201 11.84 -5.20 3.73
C ARG A 201 10.39 -5.45 3.29
N SER A 202 9.91 -4.71 2.28
CA SER A 202 8.55 -4.85 1.75
C SER A 202 8.33 -6.18 1.00
N LEU A 203 9.39 -6.73 0.42
CA LEU A 203 9.41 -8.05 -0.23
C LEU A 203 9.66 -9.20 0.76
N LYS A 204 10.03 -8.89 2.00
CA LYS A 204 10.34 -9.86 3.07
C LYS A 204 11.50 -10.77 2.67
N THR A 205 12.54 -10.17 2.09
CA THR A 205 13.73 -10.85 1.55
C THR A 205 15.00 -10.06 1.88
N ASP A 206 16.15 -10.68 1.69
CA ASP A 206 17.44 -10.00 1.76
C ASP A 206 17.65 -9.06 0.56
N GLU A 207 18.35 -7.95 0.78
CA GLU A 207 18.66 -6.94 -0.24
C GLU A 207 19.37 -7.53 -1.48
N SER A 208 20.14 -8.60 -1.31
CA SER A 208 20.83 -9.29 -2.41
C SER A 208 19.88 -10.00 -3.39
N ASN A 209 18.66 -10.28 -2.97
CA ASN A 209 17.65 -10.97 -3.78
C ASN A 209 16.74 -10.00 -4.54
N VAL A 210 16.92 -8.70 -4.34
CA VAL A 210 16.13 -7.64 -4.95
C VAL A 210 16.93 -7.05 -6.12
N VAL A 211 16.28 -6.93 -7.28
CA VAL A 211 16.91 -6.42 -8.50
C VAL A 211 16.28 -5.10 -8.90
N LEU A 212 17.09 -4.07 -9.18
CA LEU A 212 16.60 -2.85 -9.82
C LEU A 212 16.29 -3.17 -11.29
N SER A 213 15.02 -3.17 -11.66
CA SER A 213 14.57 -3.46 -13.04
C SER A 213 14.37 -2.21 -13.88
N ALA A 214 14.02 -1.10 -13.26
CA ALA A 214 13.79 0.17 -13.97
C ALA A 214 13.92 1.36 -13.02
N GLU A 215 14.05 2.55 -13.58
CA GLU A 215 14.01 3.81 -12.82
C GLU A 215 13.40 4.93 -13.66
N THR A 216 12.79 5.88 -12.96
CA THR A 216 12.43 7.21 -13.46
C THR A 216 13.16 8.25 -12.60
N ASP A 217 12.97 9.53 -12.90
CA ASP A 217 13.54 10.62 -12.10
C ASP A 217 13.04 10.58 -10.64
N GLY A 218 11.80 10.13 -10.42
CA GLY A 218 11.18 10.06 -9.09
C GLY A 218 11.16 8.68 -8.43
N PHE A 219 11.38 7.59 -9.17
CA PHE A 219 11.23 6.23 -8.64
C PHE A 219 12.39 5.29 -8.96
N TYR A 220 12.55 4.30 -8.09
CA TYR A 220 13.26 3.05 -8.36
C TYR A 220 12.23 1.91 -8.40
N VAL A 221 12.35 1.04 -9.40
CA VAL A 221 11.47 -0.13 -9.56
C VAL A 221 12.28 -1.37 -9.29
N PHE A 222 11.98 -1.99 -8.16
CA PHE A 222 12.62 -3.20 -7.70
C PHE A 222 11.75 -4.41 -7.96
N THR A 223 12.39 -5.53 -8.33
CA THR A 223 11.71 -6.80 -8.56
C THR A 223 12.37 -7.96 -7.84
N GLN A 224 11.57 -8.98 -7.58
CA GLN A 224 12.03 -10.27 -7.07
C GLN A 224 11.22 -11.39 -7.73
N GLU A 225 11.93 -12.37 -8.31
CA GLU A 225 11.31 -13.61 -8.74
C GLU A 225 10.97 -14.49 -7.54
N ILE A 226 9.70 -14.86 -7.41
CA ILE A 226 9.22 -15.80 -6.38
C ILE A 226 8.79 -17.08 -7.07
N LEU A 227 9.46 -18.18 -6.71
CA LEU A 227 9.14 -19.53 -7.17
C LEU A 227 8.25 -20.21 -6.15
N THR A 228 7.01 -20.53 -6.51
CA THR A 228 6.10 -21.32 -5.69
C THR A 228 5.89 -22.70 -6.30
N LYS A 229 6.20 -23.74 -5.53
CA LYS A 229 5.89 -25.13 -5.92
C LYS A 229 4.43 -25.42 -5.62
N THR A 230 3.69 -25.85 -6.63
CA THR A 230 2.29 -26.29 -6.51
C THR A 230 2.20 -27.80 -6.79
N PHE A 231 1.15 -28.43 -6.24
CA PHE A 231 0.81 -29.85 -6.45
C PHE A 231 1.97 -30.83 -6.15
N LEU A 232 2.29 -31.02 -4.86
CA LEU A 232 3.35 -31.95 -4.39
C LEU A 232 4.74 -31.73 -5.04
N GLY A 233 5.01 -30.55 -5.60
CA GLY A 233 6.30 -30.20 -6.21
C GLY A 233 6.41 -30.50 -7.71
N LEU A 234 5.31 -30.90 -8.37
CA LEU A 234 5.29 -31.22 -9.80
C LEU A 234 5.26 -29.97 -10.69
N PHE A 235 4.70 -28.86 -10.19
CA PHE A 235 4.60 -27.61 -10.94
C PHE A 235 5.29 -26.48 -10.18
N THR A 236 6.04 -25.66 -10.90
CA THR A 236 6.66 -24.45 -10.36
C THR A 236 5.99 -23.25 -11.01
N ASN A 237 5.27 -22.46 -10.22
CA ASN A 237 4.74 -21.19 -10.66
C ASN A 237 5.80 -20.11 -10.41
N LYS A 238 6.00 -19.23 -11.40
CA LYS A 238 6.90 -18.09 -11.30
C LYS A 238 6.07 -16.83 -11.27
N ARG A 239 6.25 -16.02 -10.24
CA ARG A 239 5.66 -14.68 -10.17
C ARG A 239 6.76 -13.65 -9.97
N LEU A 240 6.61 -12.49 -10.60
CA LEU A 240 7.52 -11.37 -10.44
C LEU A 240 6.87 -10.35 -9.49
N ALA A 241 7.36 -10.29 -8.26
CA ALA A 241 6.91 -9.28 -7.30
C ALA A 241 7.60 -7.95 -7.60
N VAL A 242 6.84 -6.86 -7.60
CA VAL A 242 7.31 -5.52 -7.95
C VAL A 242 7.10 -4.56 -6.79
N ARG A 243 8.10 -3.72 -6.52
CA ARG A 243 8.05 -2.59 -5.58
C ARG A 243 8.51 -1.32 -6.27
N VAL A 244 7.65 -0.31 -6.29
CA VAL A 244 8.02 1.04 -6.71
C VAL A 244 8.33 1.83 -5.45
N VAL A 245 9.55 2.34 -5.36
CA VAL A 245 10.03 3.10 -4.21
C VAL A 245 10.44 4.48 -4.69
N ASP A 246 9.97 5.53 -4.03
CA ASP A 246 10.40 6.89 -4.35
C ASP A 246 11.85 7.14 -3.92
N LYS A 247 12.44 8.24 -4.40
CA LYS A 247 13.81 8.63 -4.04
C LYS A 247 14.00 8.96 -2.54
N THR A 248 12.93 8.97 -1.74
CA THR A 248 12.97 9.15 -0.27
C THR A 248 12.90 7.82 0.49
N GLY A 249 12.79 6.69 -0.21
CA GLY A 249 12.74 5.35 0.41
C GLY A 249 11.33 4.90 0.81
N VAL A 250 10.28 5.57 0.32
CA VAL A 250 8.89 5.17 0.58
C VAL A 250 8.37 4.27 -0.54
N VAL A 251 7.82 3.11 -0.18
CA VAL A 251 7.17 2.20 -1.14
C VAL A 251 5.82 2.80 -1.55
N ARG A 252 5.66 3.12 -2.83
CA ARG A 252 4.49 3.78 -3.41
C ARG A 252 3.55 2.83 -4.16
N LEU A 253 4.07 1.72 -4.67
CA LEU A 253 3.27 0.68 -5.32
C LEU A 253 3.83 -0.70 -4.97
N GLN A 254 2.93 -1.62 -4.67
CA GLN A 254 3.25 -3.02 -4.39
C GLN A 254 2.40 -3.90 -5.28
N ARG A 255 3.05 -4.81 -6.01
CA ARG A 255 2.37 -5.88 -6.75
C ARG A 255 3.09 -7.20 -6.52
N SER A 256 2.32 -8.27 -6.42
CA SER A 256 2.85 -9.61 -6.16
C SER A 256 3.11 -10.41 -7.43
N ASN A 257 2.53 -9.97 -8.55
CA ASN A 257 2.73 -10.54 -9.86
C ASN A 257 2.50 -9.45 -10.92
N SER A 258 3.57 -8.92 -11.49
CA SER A 258 3.48 -7.92 -12.57
C SER A 258 4.67 -8.02 -13.51
N GLU A 259 4.47 -7.54 -14.73
CA GLU A 259 5.56 -7.26 -15.66
C GLU A 259 5.98 -5.79 -15.55
N VAL A 260 7.27 -5.53 -15.78
CA VAL A 260 7.88 -4.20 -15.76
C VAL A 260 8.47 -3.91 -17.14
N HIS A 261 7.99 -2.85 -17.79
CA HIS A 261 8.39 -2.49 -19.16
C HIS A 261 8.91 -1.05 -19.18
N PRO A 262 10.24 -0.85 -19.10
CA PRO A 262 10.85 0.47 -19.30
C PRO A 262 10.65 0.93 -20.76
N THR A 263 10.23 2.17 -20.94
CA THR A 263 9.93 2.77 -22.25
C THR A 263 10.17 4.29 -22.22
N THR A 264 9.76 4.99 -23.27
CA THR A 264 9.76 6.45 -23.35
C THR A 264 8.35 6.98 -23.63
N VAL A 265 8.12 8.28 -23.41
CA VAL A 265 6.86 8.96 -23.78
C VAL A 265 6.45 8.63 -25.22
N GLU A 266 7.38 8.74 -26.17
CA GLU A 266 7.12 8.47 -27.59
C GLU A 266 6.62 7.04 -27.85
N ASN A 267 7.16 6.05 -27.15
CA ASN A 267 6.84 4.63 -27.37
C ASN A 267 5.71 4.10 -26.47
N THR A 268 5.20 4.92 -25.54
CA THR A 268 4.28 4.45 -24.49
C THR A 268 2.98 3.87 -25.06
N ALA A 269 2.38 4.49 -26.08
CA ALA A 269 1.13 3.99 -26.66
C ALA A 269 1.28 2.59 -27.27
N ARG A 270 2.40 2.34 -27.98
CA ARG A 270 2.71 1.04 -28.58
C ARG A 270 3.00 -0.01 -27.50
N GLU A 271 3.71 0.38 -26.45
CA GLU A 271 4.01 -0.51 -25.33
C GLU A 271 2.74 -0.92 -24.58
N LEU A 272 1.85 0.04 -24.30
CA LEU A 272 0.56 -0.22 -23.67
C LEU A 272 -0.28 -1.20 -24.49
N GLU A 273 -0.39 -0.99 -25.81
CA GLU A 273 -1.10 -1.91 -26.69
C GLU A 273 -0.52 -3.32 -26.65
N ALA A 274 0.80 -3.46 -26.72
CA ALA A 274 1.47 -4.76 -26.66
C ALA A 274 1.23 -5.48 -25.33
N VAL A 275 1.43 -4.77 -24.20
CA VAL A 275 1.31 -5.33 -22.86
C VAL A 275 -0.14 -5.69 -22.54
N ILE A 276 -1.10 -4.82 -22.89
CA ILE A 276 -2.53 -5.06 -22.65
C ILE A 276 -3.00 -6.25 -23.47
N ASN A 277 -2.67 -6.31 -24.77
CA ASN A 277 -3.08 -7.44 -25.60
C ASN A 277 -2.47 -8.77 -25.12
N LYS A 278 -1.24 -8.74 -24.60
CA LYS A 278 -0.57 -9.91 -24.03
C LYS A 278 -1.21 -10.41 -22.73
N LEU A 279 -1.62 -9.50 -21.84
CA LEU A 279 -2.09 -9.82 -20.49
C LEU A 279 -3.61 -9.76 -20.34
N THR A 280 -4.35 -9.45 -21.41
CA THR A 280 -5.82 -9.49 -21.40
C THR A 280 -6.28 -10.92 -21.18
N ASP A 281 -7.09 -11.12 -20.15
CA ASP A 281 -7.78 -12.38 -19.93
C ASP A 281 -9.17 -12.37 -20.59
N PHE A 282 -9.55 -13.51 -21.15
CA PHE A 282 -10.83 -13.73 -21.81
C PHE A 282 -11.62 -14.76 -21.00
N GLY A 283 -12.23 -14.30 -19.92
CA GLY A 283 -13.06 -15.12 -19.03
C GLY A 283 -14.56 -15.01 -19.33
N ASP A 284 -15.35 -15.74 -18.54
CA ASP A 284 -16.83 -15.77 -18.65
C ASP A 284 -17.51 -14.41 -18.43
N ALA A 285 -16.81 -13.47 -17.78
CA ALA A 285 -17.29 -12.12 -17.50
C ALA A 285 -17.02 -11.11 -18.63
N GLY A 286 -16.37 -11.53 -19.73
CA GLY A 286 -15.93 -10.70 -20.84
C GLY A 286 -14.42 -10.43 -20.83
N ARG A 287 -14.00 -9.44 -21.61
CA ARG A 287 -12.61 -8.99 -21.71
C ARG A 287 -12.19 -8.31 -20.40
N ALA A 288 -11.17 -8.84 -19.73
CA ALA A 288 -10.59 -8.25 -18.53
C ALA A 288 -9.22 -7.66 -18.85
N LEU A 289 -9.13 -6.33 -18.91
CA LEU A 289 -7.84 -5.66 -19.07
C LEU A 289 -6.99 -5.84 -17.79
N PRO A 290 -5.66 -5.97 -17.92
CA PRO A 290 -4.75 -6.01 -16.79
C PRO A 290 -4.77 -4.69 -16.00
N ASP A 291 -4.33 -4.73 -14.76
CA ASP A 291 -4.11 -3.52 -13.96
C ASP A 291 -2.81 -2.84 -14.39
N VAL A 292 -2.92 -1.68 -15.03
CA VAL A 292 -1.79 -0.95 -15.61
C VAL A 292 -1.50 0.33 -14.84
N HIS A 293 -0.23 0.56 -14.53
CA HIS A 293 0.28 1.78 -13.92
C HIS A 293 1.41 2.35 -14.78
N LEU A 294 1.42 3.65 -15.01
CA LEU A 294 2.54 4.36 -15.66
C LEU A 294 3.30 5.16 -14.61
N LEU A 295 4.62 4.98 -14.57
CA LEU A 295 5.52 5.81 -13.79
C LEU A 295 6.08 6.91 -14.69
N VAL A 296 5.83 8.17 -14.33
CA VAL A 296 6.24 9.37 -15.11
C VAL A 296 6.84 10.38 -14.15
N GLY A 297 8.14 10.66 -14.26
CA GLY A 297 8.86 11.45 -13.27
C GLY A 297 8.67 10.88 -11.85
N ALA A 298 8.00 11.65 -10.97
CA ALA A 298 7.63 11.28 -9.60
C ALA A 298 6.13 10.99 -9.41
N ARG A 299 5.38 10.76 -10.50
CA ARG A 299 3.94 10.48 -10.48
C ARG A 299 3.65 9.04 -10.89
N ILE A 300 2.64 8.44 -10.27
CA ILE A 300 2.09 7.13 -10.64
C ILE A 300 0.70 7.36 -11.23
N VAL A 301 0.56 7.21 -12.54
CA VAL A 301 -0.73 7.26 -13.21
C VAL A 301 -1.36 5.88 -13.14
N ASN A 302 -2.51 5.78 -12.48
CA ASN A 302 -3.27 4.54 -12.42
C ASN A 302 -4.24 4.46 -13.61
N LEU A 303 -3.99 3.50 -14.51
CA LEU A 303 -4.84 3.22 -15.67
C LEU A 303 -5.72 1.98 -15.45
N SER A 304 -5.71 1.42 -14.23
CA SER A 304 -6.55 0.29 -13.84
C SER A 304 -8.01 0.74 -13.70
N GLY A 305 -8.96 -0.16 -14.00
CA GLY A 305 -10.39 0.13 -13.87
C GLY A 305 -11.05 0.69 -15.13
N LEU A 306 -10.29 0.88 -16.21
CA LEU A 306 -10.81 1.18 -17.55
C LEU A 306 -11.29 -0.11 -18.24
N ALA A 307 -12.30 0.02 -19.10
CA ALA A 307 -12.95 -1.11 -19.74
C ALA A 307 -12.32 -1.47 -21.10
N GLU A 308 -11.82 -0.48 -21.84
CA GLU A 308 -11.33 -0.64 -23.21
C GLU A 308 -9.93 -0.08 -23.42
N LEU A 309 -9.17 -0.70 -24.33
CA LEU A 309 -7.80 -0.30 -24.68
C LEU A 309 -7.72 1.16 -25.14
N GLU A 310 -8.69 1.61 -25.93
CA GLU A 310 -8.75 2.99 -26.44
C GLU A 310 -8.84 4.01 -25.30
N GLN A 311 -9.58 3.68 -24.23
CA GLN A 311 -9.71 4.52 -23.04
C GLN A 311 -8.36 4.62 -22.31
N VAL A 312 -7.65 3.49 -22.20
CA VAL A 312 -6.32 3.43 -21.58
C VAL A 312 -5.31 4.29 -22.35
N ILE A 313 -5.27 4.14 -23.67
CA ILE A 313 -4.36 4.91 -24.53
C ILE A 313 -4.69 6.41 -24.49
N ALA A 314 -5.98 6.77 -24.52
CA ALA A 314 -6.39 8.16 -24.48
C ALA A 314 -6.00 8.83 -23.16
N LEU A 315 -6.26 8.17 -22.02
CA LEU A 315 -5.87 8.69 -20.72
C LEU A 315 -4.35 8.80 -20.59
N ALA A 316 -3.60 7.78 -21.02
CA ALA A 316 -2.14 7.82 -21.03
C ALA A 316 -1.60 8.99 -21.85
N LYS A 317 -2.14 9.23 -23.06
CA LYS A 317 -1.74 10.37 -23.89
C LYS A 317 -1.95 11.70 -23.16
N THR A 318 -3.13 11.90 -22.56
CA THR A 318 -3.42 13.14 -21.83
C THR A 318 -2.49 13.38 -20.65
N GLU A 319 -2.11 12.34 -19.91
CA GLU A 319 -1.17 12.47 -18.80
C GLU A 319 0.26 12.81 -19.25
N LEU A 320 0.59 12.46 -20.49
CA LEU A 320 1.92 12.64 -21.08
C LEU A 320 2.02 13.87 -21.99
N GLU A 321 0.94 14.62 -22.23
CA GLU A 321 0.89 15.77 -23.15
C GLU A 321 2.00 16.82 -22.90
N ASN A 322 2.40 17.00 -21.64
CA ASN A 322 3.42 17.98 -21.24
C ASN A 322 4.81 17.35 -20.98
N SER A 323 4.99 16.06 -21.26
CA SER A 323 6.23 15.33 -21.00
C SER A 323 7.12 15.32 -22.25
N ALA A 324 8.45 15.31 -22.08
CA ALA A 324 9.37 15.27 -23.21
C ALA A 324 9.33 13.89 -23.89
N ALA A 325 9.37 13.84 -25.23
CA ALA A 325 9.29 12.57 -25.98
C ALA A 325 10.31 11.50 -25.53
N SER A 326 11.51 11.94 -25.10
CA SER A 326 12.60 11.11 -24.61
C SER A 326 12.56 10.78 -23.11
N GLU A 327 11.59 11.34 -22.37
CA GLU A 327 11.46 11.10 -20.93
C GLU A 327 11.23 9.61 -20.65
N LYS A 328 11.96 9.08 -19.67
CA LYS A 328 11.90 7.67 -19.27
C LYS A 328 10.58 7.41 -18.54
N ILE A 329 9.88 6.38 -19.00
CA ILE A 329 8.63 5.89 -18.41
C ILE A 329 8.80 4.43 -18.05
N VAL A 330 8.05 3.98 -17.04
CA VAL A 330 7.93 2.55 -16.75
C VAL A 330 6.47 2.17 -16.73
N VAL A 331 6.10 1.17 -17.54
CA VAL A 331 4.78 0.53 -17.49
C VAL A 331 4.87 -0.64 -16.52
N ILE A 332 3.97 -0.69 -15.54
CA ILE A 332 3.79 -1.83 -14.64
C ILE A 332 2.41 -2.40 -14.92
N ALA A 333 2.36 -3.65 -15.37
CA ALA A 333 1.12 -4.33 -15.70
C ALA A 333 0.95 -5.62 -14.92
N SER A 334 -0.18 -5.77 -14.24
CA SER A 334 -0.51 -6.96 -13.45
C SER A 334 -1.66 -7.70 -14.14
N PRO A 335 -1.51 -8.99 -14.47
CA PRO A 335 -2.66 -9.79 -14.93
C PRO A 335 -3.72 -9.84 -13.82
N LYS A 336 -4.99 -9.92 -14.22
CA LYS A 336 -6.12 -10.08 -13.31
C LYS A 336 -6.32 -11.52 -12.88
#